data_AF-A0A0N0K0T3-F1
#
_entry.id   AF-A0A0N0K0T3-F1
#
_cell.length_a   1.000
_cell.length_b   1.000
_cell.length_c   1.000
_cell.angle_alpha   90.00
_cell.angle_beta   90.00
_cell.angle_gamma   90.00
#
_symmetry.space_group_name_H-M   'P 1'
#
loop_
_entity.id
_entity.type
_entity.pdbx_description
1 polymer ?
#
loop_
_entity_poly.entity_id
_entity_poly.type
_entity_poly.pdbx_seq_one_letter_code
_entity_poly.pdbx_strand_id
1 'polypeptide(L)'
;MAVSQVSSPVTFLTTDIGKRTDIGYNGYVNETLTAGLEARTIFQLSSVGNSGKQWNFIYSVQNLASAPITNARVSIFGFDVDGVTIANNLVALQSATSTGVFGSASRNGNVPQIGPTLDVCFRAGGGGSNCASGGGGGNSVAESFVGGTFRLTFATSVQKVMLDNFFVRYQSVNSNVLNGASGVGVNAFWAPAVPEPAVWAQLITGFGLLGLSLRRHRAAAMAIR
;
A
#
# COMPACT_ATOMS: atom_id res chain seq x y z
N MET A 1 -9.70 22.42 -2.88
CA MET A 1 -10.08 21.67 -1.67
C MET A 1 -9.17 20.46 -1.60
N ALA A 2 -8.44 20.29 -0.50
CA ALA A 2 -7.51 19.17 -0.36
C ALA A 2 -8.22 17.82 -0.60
N VAL A 3 -7.49 16.88 -1.20
CA VAL A 3 -7.91 15.49 -1.35
C VAL A 3 -8.04 14.87 0.03
N SER A 4 -9.24 14.44 0.40
CA SER A 4 -9.46 13.77 1.69
C SER A 4 -8.74 12.42 1.71
N GLN A 5 -8.00 12.15 2.78
CA GLN A 5 -7.50 10.80 3.04
C GLN A 5 -8.65 9.92 3.52
N VAL A 6 -8.53 8.63 3.20
CA VAL A 6 -9.39 7.58 3.73
C VAL A 6 -8.61 6.87 4.83
N SER A 7 -9.05 7.05 6.08
CA SER A 7 -8.51 6.29 7.21
C SER A 7 -8.84 4.81 7.02
N SER A 8 -7.80 4.00 7.02
CA SER A 8 -7.83 2.54 6.89
C SER A 8 -6.64 1.98 7.68
N PRO A 9 -6.71 2.02 9.01
CA PRO A 9 -5.58 1.70 9.86
C PRO A 9 -5.20 0.21 9.74
N VAL A 10 -3.93 -0.06 9.44
CA VAL A 10 -3.35 -1.39 9.49
C VAL A 10 -2.57 -1.56 10.78
N THR A 11 -3.02 -2.50 11.61
CA THR A 11 -2.36 -2.82 12.87
C THR A 11 -1.35 -3.95 12.69
N PHE A 12 -0.17 -3.79 13.30
CA PHE A 12 0.84 -4.82 13.44
C PHE A 12 1.13 -5.07 14.92
N LEU A 13 1.08 -6.33 15.34
CA LEU A 13 1.50 -6.78 16.66
C LEU A 13 2.95 -7.26 16.64
N THR A 14 3.59 -7.39 17.81
CA THR A 14 4.95 -7.95 17.92
C THR A 14 5.04 -9.39 17.42
N THR A 15 3.92 -10.10 17.42
CA THR A 15 3.76 -11.48 16.91
C THR A 15 3.50 -11.55 15.41
N ASP A 16 3.23 -10.42 14.73
CA ASP A 16 2.83 -10.38 13.32
C ASP A 16 4.04 -10.45 12.36
N ILE A 17 5.19 -10.98 12.80
CA ILE A 17 6.38 -11.09 11.94
C ILE A 17 6.03 -11.95 10.72
N GLY A 18 6.26 -11.41 9.53
CA GLY A 18 5.88 -12.01 8.26
C GLY A 18 4.54 -11.52 7.69
N LYS A 19 3.69 -10.87 8.50
CA LYS A 19 2.40 -10.31 8.05
C LYS A 19 2.63 -9.28 6.95
N ARG A 20 1.87 -9.43 5.87
CA ARG A 20 1.86 -8.51 4.72
C ARG A 20 0.55 -7.73 4.69
N THR A 21 0.64 -6.46 4.31
CA THR A 21 -0.50 -5.64 3.94
C THR A 21 -0.25 -5.01 2.58
N ASP A 22 -1.31 -4.75 1.87
CA ASP A 22 -1.29 -4.27 0.50
C ASP A 22 -2.21 -3.06 0.38
N ILE A 23 -1.64 -1.96 -0.10
CA ILE A 23 -2.32 -0.67 -0.20
C ILE A 23 -2.31 -0.23 -1.65
N GLY A 24 -3.51 -0.04 -2.22
CA GLY A 24 -3.71 0.55 -3.53
C GLY A 24 -3.96 2.04 -3.42
N TYR A 25 -3.59 2.78 -4.47
CA TYR A 25 -3.74 4.24 -4.50
C TYR A 25 -4.38 4.70 -5.80
N ASN A 26 -5.36 5.60 -5.66
CA ASN A 26 -5.88 6.38 -6.78
C ASN A 26 -5.23 7.75 -6.78
N GLY A 27 -4.73 8.16 -7.95
CA GLY A 27 -3.99 9.39 -8.15
C GLY A 27 -4.88 10.59 -8.45
N TYR A 28 -4.51 11.72 -7.85
CA TYR A 28 -5.16 13.01 -8.02
C TYR A 28 -4.13 14.04 -8.48
N VAL A 29 -4.46 14.79 -9.52
CA VAL A 29 -3.69 15.93 -10.01
C VAL A 29 -4.60 17.15 -9.90
N ASN A 30 -4.11 18.24 -9.31
CA ASN A 30 -4.93 19.42 -9.01
C ASN A 30 -6.23 19.07 -8.29
N GLU A 31 -6.15 18.16 -7.31
CA GLU A 31 -7.29 17.72 -6.49
C GLU A 31 -8.39 16.96 -7.26
N THR A 32 -8.13 16.63 -8.54
CA THR A 32 -9.06 15.90 -9.40
C THR A 32 -8.56 14.49 -9.63
N LEU A 33 -9.44 13.50 -9.46
CA LEU A 33 -9.14 12.10 -9.74
C LEU A 33 -8.67 11.97 -11.19
N THR A 34 -7.49 11.41 -11.37
CA THR A 34 -6.84 11.27 -12.68
C THR A 34 -6.88 9.82 -13.10
N ALA A 35 -7.70 9.51 -14.11
CA ALA A 35 -7.83 8.16 -14.65
C ALA A 35 -6.45 7.61 -15.09
N GLY A 36 -6.20 6.34 -14.76
CA GLY A 36 -4.96 5.66 -15.09
C GLY A 36 -3.75 6.11 -14.27
N LEU A 37 -3.90 6.97 -13.25
CA LEU A 37 -2.81 7.28 -12.31
C LEU A 37 -2.98 6.45 -11.04
N GLU A 38 -2.32 5.30 -10.98
CA GLU A 38 -2.46 4.35 -9.87
C GLU A 38 -1.10 3.89 -9.35
N ALA A 39 -1.07 3.42 -8.12
CA ALA A 39 0.11 2.80 -7.52
C ALA A 39 -0.30 1.75 -6.50
N ARG A 40 0.70 0.98 -6.06
CA ARG A 40 0.54 -0.04 -5.04
C ARG A 40 1.77 -0.07 -4.14
N THR A 41 1.56 -0.24 -2.84
CA THR A 41 2.63 -0.51 -1.88
C THR A 41 2.30 -1.73 -1.05
N ILE A 42 3.28 -2.61 -0.88
CA ILE A 42 3.19 -3.76 0.02
C ILE A 42 4.14 -3.51 1.18
N PHE A 43 3.65 -3.70 2.40
CA PHE A 43 4.46 -3.65 3.61
C PHE A 43 4.44 -5.00 4.30
N GLN A 44 5.60 -5.47 4.75
CA GLN A 44 5.74 -6.68 5.53
C GLN A 44 6.51 -6.40 6.81
N LEU A 45 5.94 -6.73 7.98
CA LEU A 45 6.70 -6.70 9.23
C LEU A 45 7.80 -7.77 9.16
N SER A 46 9.07 -7.37 9.22
CA SER A 46 10.20 -8.30 9.12
C SER A 46 10.79 -8.65 10.48
N SER A 47 10.82 -7.71 11.42
CA SER A 47 11.24 -7.96 12.79
C SER A 47 10.84 -6.85 13.75
N VAL A 48 10.76 -7.19 15.03
CA VAL A 48 10.71 -6.23 16.12
C VAL A 48 11.97 -6.38 16.97
N GLY A 49 12.73 -5.30 17.10
CA GLY A 49 14.03 -5.27 17.77
C GLY A 49 14.07 -4.26 18.91
N ASN A 50 15.23 -4.18 19.57
CA ASN A 50 15.50 -3.24 20.66
C ASN A 50 14.39 -3.26 21.73
N SER A 51 14.03 -4.47 22.17
CA SER A 51 12.99 -4.71 23.18
C SER A 51 11.65 -4.04 22.88
N GLY A 52 11.20 -4.06 21.62
CA GLY A 52 9.91 -3.50 21.18
C GLY A 52 9.96 -2.03 20.76
N LYS A 53 11.14 -1.40 20.74
CA LYS A 53 11.30 0.00 20.29
C LYS A 53 11.48 0.13 18.78
N GLN A 54 12.00 -0.89 18.11
CA GLN A 54 12.33 -0.84 16.68
C GLN A 54 11.44 -1.80 15.90
N TRP A 55 10.71 -1.27 14.92
CA TRP A 55 9.84 -2.05 14.04
C TRP A 55 10.38 -1.95 12.62
N ASN A 56 10.83 -3.08 12.09
CA ASN A 56 11.46 -3.16 10.78
C ASN A 56 10.48 -3.75 9.79
N PHE A 57 10.36 -3.09 8.63
CA PHE A 57 9.48 -3.51 7.57
C PHE A 57 10.26 -3.69 6.28
N ILE A 58 9.86 -4.68 5.49
CA ILE A 58 10.18 -4.72 4.06
C ILE A 58 9.06 -3.95 3.35
N TYR A 59 9.43 -3.14 2.37
CA TYR A 59 8.47 -2.48 1.50
C TYR A 59 8.73 -2.84 0.04
N SER A 60 7.67 -2.82 -0.76
CA SER A 60 7.75 -2.77 -2.22
C SER A 60 6.75 -1.77 -2.77
N VAL A 61 7.16 -1.00 -3.78
CA VAL A 61 6.34 0.03 -4.43
C VAL A 61 6.25 -0.30 -5.91
N GLN A 62 5.06 -0.17 -6.47
CA GLN A 62 4.81 -0.30 -7.90
C GLN A 62 3.98 0.86 -8.40
N ASN A 63 4.42 1.44 -9.51
CA ASN A 63 3.68 2.41 -10.29
C ASN A 63 2.79 1.66 -11.28
N LEU A 64 1.48 1.75 -11.07
CA LEU A 64 0.46 1.10 -11.89
C LEU A 64 -0.15 2.06 -12.91
N ALA A 65 0.50 3.21 -13.14
CA ALA A 65 0.01 4.16 -14.10
C ALA A 65 -0.15 3.51 -15.48
N SER A 66 -1.26 3.84 -16.15
CA SER A 66 -1.66 3.30 -17.43
C SER A 66 -2.39 4.36 -18.23
N ALA A 67 -2.68 4.08 -19.50
CA ALA A 67 -3.38 5.01 -20.38
C ALA A 67 -4.65 5.57 -19.69
N PRO A 68 -4.89 6.90 -19.73
CA PRO A 68 -4.25 7.91 -20.58
C PRO A 68 -2.90 8.47 -20.08
N ILE A 69 -2.36 8.01 -18.95
CA ILE A 69 -1.04 8.42 -18.47
C ILE A 69 0.04 7.80 -19.35
N THR A 70 0.93 8.63 -19.88
CA THR A 70 2.06 8.22 -20.72
C THR A 70 3.39 8.22 -19.97
N ASN A 71 3.47 9.00 -18.88
CA ASN A 71 4.62 9.02 -17.99
C ASN A 71 4.17 9.44 -16.59
N ALA A 72 4.81 8.88 -15.58
CA ALA A 72 4.69 9.22 -14.17
C ALA A 72 5.78 8.47 -13.41
N ARG A 73 6.15 8.98 -12.24
CA ARG A 73 6.91 8.20 -11.25
C ARG A 73 6.33 8.32 -9.86
N VAL A 74 6.34 7.23 -9.11
CA VAL A 74 6.12 7.28 -7.66
C VAL A 74 7.44 7.67 -7.01
N SER A 75 7.51 8.87 -6.45
CA SER A 75 8.75 9.44 -5.88
C SER A 75 8.77 9.48 -4.35
N ILE A 76 7.60 9.35 -3.71
CA ILE A 76 7.44 9.29 -2.26
C ILE A 76 6.34 8.29 -1.92
N PHE A 77 6.48 7.58 -0.80
CA PHE A 77 5.36 6.97 -0.09
C PHE A 77 5.41 7.34 1.40
N GLY A 78 4.29 7.29 2.09
CA GLY A 78 4.21 7.65 3.51
C GLY A 78 2.88 7.29 4.15
N PHE A 79 2.78 7.53 5.45
CA PHE A 79 1.64 7.20 6.29
C PHE A 79 1.78 7.89 7.65
N ASP A 80 0.67 7.96 8.38
CA ASP A 80 0.66 8.27 9.81
C ASP A 80 0.96 7.02 10.62
N VAL A 81 1.56 7.19 11.80
CA VAL A 81 1.95 6.07 12.64
C VAL A 81 1.75 6.32 14.13
N ASP A 82 0.98 5.41 14.73
CA ASP A 82 0.80 5.33 16.17
C ASP A 82 1.50 4.10 16.76
N GLY A 83 2.42 4.33 17.70
CA GLY A 83 2.95 3.28 18.57
C GLY A 83 2.12 3.19 19.85
N VAL A 84 1.74 1.98 20.29
CA VAL A 84 0.89 1.82 21.48
C VAL A 84 1.50 0.84 22.48
N THR A 85 1.57 1.25 23.75
CA THR A 85 2.07 0.41 24.87
C THR A 85 1.04 -0.64 25.33
N ILE A 86 1.45 -1.55 26.24
CA ILE A 86 0.53 -2.50 26.93
C ILE A 86 -0.58 -1.74 27.67
N ALA A 87 -0.27 -0.57 28.22
CA ALA A 87 -1.21 0.27 28.95
C ALA A 87 -2.08 1.16 28.03
N ASN A 88 -2.11 0.89 26.72
CA ASN A 88 -2.86 1.65 25.71
C ASN A 88 -2.47 3.13 25.57
N ASN A 89 -1.28 3.52 26.03
CA ASN A 89 -0.75 4.86 25.80
C ASN A 89 -0.09 4.97 24.41
N LEU A 90 -0.32 6.08 23.73
CA LEU A 90 0.39 6.46 22.51
C LEU A 90 1.86 6.77 22.82
N VAL A 91 2.74 6.37 21.92
CA VAL A 91 4.19 6.58 22.00
C VAL A 91 4.65 7.25 20.73
N ALA A 92 5.31 8.39 20.90
CA ALA A 92 5.86 9.15 19.77
C ALA A 92 6.94 8.36 19.03
N LEU A 93 6.84 8.39 17.69
CA LEU A 93 7.94 8.06 16.81
C LEU A 93 9.14 8.98 17.11
N GLN A 94 10.34 8.42 17.22
CA GLN A 94 11.58 9.17 17.45
C GLN A 94 12.41 9.28 16.17
N SER A 95 12.49 8.21 15.39
CA SER A 95 13.20 8.23 14.12
C SER A 95 12.62 7.23 13.13
N ALA A 96 12.82 7.54 11.86
CA ALA A 96 12.56 6.63 10.75
C ALA A 96 13.82 6.59 9.87
N THR A 97 14.15 5.39 9.37
CA THR A 97 15.24 5.18 8.41
C THR A 97 14.76 4.28 7.30
N SER A 98 15.32 4.40 6.10
CA SER A 98 14.96 3.56 4.97
C SER A 98 16.17 3.22 4.10
N THR A 99 16.05 2.16 3.32
CA THR A 99 17.04 1.68 2.34
C THR A 99 16.38 1.49 0.98
N GLY A 100 17.15 1.16 -0.05
CA GLY A 100 16.63 0.94 -1.41
C GLY A 100 16.30 2.25 -2.14
N VAL A 101 15.42 2.17 -3.13
CA VAL A 101 15.05 3.32 -3.99
C VAL A 101 14.52 4.50 -3.17
N PHE A 102 13.74 4.24 -2.12
CA PHE A 102 13.20 5.25 -1.22
C PHE A 102 14.03 5.37 0.06
N GLY A 103 15.35 5.51 -0.07
CA GLY A 103 16.31 5.49 1.05
C GLY A 103 16.28 6.71 1.99
N SER A 104 15.57 7.78 1.64
CA SER A 104 15.52 9.00 2.47
C SER A 104 14.22 9.08 3.27
N ALA A 105 14.30 8.99 4.59
CA ALA A 105 13.16 9.18 5.48
C ALA A 105 12.99 10.67 5.88
N SER A 106 11.76 11.10 6.09
CA SER A 106 11.42 12.39 6.69
C SER A 106 10.23 12.22 7.61
N ARG A 107 10.18 13.03 8.67
CA ARG A 107 9.13 12.99 9.68
C ARG A 107 8.38 14.30 9.74
N ASN A 108 7.12 14.26 10.16
CA ASN A 108 6.26 15.43 10.36
C ASN A 108 6.24 16.32 9.10
N GLY A 109 6.13 15.71 7.93
CA GLY A 109 6.33 16.37 6.65
C GLY A 109 5.01 16.78 6.01
N ASN A 110 4.95 18.01 5.51
CA ASN A 110 3.79 18.48 4.74
C ASN A 110 3.62 17.68 3.44
N VAL A 111 2.37 17.35 3.12
CA VAL A 111 1.98 16.73 1.85
C VAL A 111 1.09 17.70 1.07
N PRO A 112 1.61 18.33 -0.01
CA PRO A 112 0.79 19.18 -0.87
C PRO A 112 -0.43 18.41 -1.38
N GLN A 113 -1.58 19.09 -1.44
CA GLN A 113 -2.87 18.58 -1.95
C GLN A 113 -3.63 17.64 -1.00
N ILE A 114 -3.11 17.23 0.16
CA ILE A 114 -3.80 16.33 1.10
C ILE A 114 -4.13 16.99 2.45
N GLY A 115 -3.45 18.09 2.80
CA GLY A 115 -3.74 18.85 4.02
C GLY A 115 -2.67 18.65 5.09
N PRO A 116 -2.98 18.12 6.29
CA PRO A 116 -2.06 18.07 7.42
C PRO A 116 -0.76 17.31 7.12
N THR A 117 0.21 17.47 8.01
CA THR A 117 1.51 16.77 7.92
C THR A 117 1.34 15.27 8.17
N LEU A 118 2.03 14.44 7.39
CA LEU A 118 2.19 13.02 7.71
C LEU A 118 3.29 12.81 8.75
N ASP A 119 3.12 11.81 9.61
CA ASP A 119 4.13 11.44 10.61
C ASP A 119 5.44 10.99 9.96
N VAL A 120 5.38 10.23 8.87
CA VAL A 120 6.56 9.72 8.16
C VAL A 120 6.34 9.55 6.67
N CYS A 121 7.39 9.84 5.89
CA CYS A 121 7.47 9.50 4.48
C CYS A 121 8.88 9.09 4.07
N PHE A 122 8.96 8.36 2.97
CA PHE A 122 10.18 7.80 2.38
C PHE A 122 10.28 8.20 0.92
N ARG A 123 11.46 8.67 0.52
CA ARG A 123 11.64 9.47 -0.70
C ARG A 123 12.76 8.92 -1.54
N ALA A 124 12.55 8.97 -2.85
CA ALA A 124 13.52 8.56 -3.85
C ALA A 124 14.35 9.72 -4.41
N GLY A 125 15.59 9.43 -4.81
CA GLY A 125 16.50 10.36 -5.50
C GLY A 125 17.23 11.40 -4.64
N GLY A 126 16.86 11.56 -3.37
CA GLY A 126 17.48 12.55 -2.47
C GLY A 126 17.10 14.01 -2.79
N GLY A 127 16.83 14.82 -1.77
CA GLY A 127 16.40 16.22 -1.90
C GLY A 127 15.42 16.60 -0.79
N GLY A 128 15.26 17.88 -0.42
CA GLY A 128 14.38 18.38 0.66
C GLY A 128 14.47 17.65 2.02
N SER A 129 13.74 18.08 3.04
CA SER A 129 13.58 17.35 4.32
C SER A 129 12.11 17.09 4.67
N ASN A 130 11.23 17.10 3.66
CA ASN A 130 9.78 17.01 3.83
C ASN A 130 9.14 16.04 2.82
N CYS A 131 7.83 15.82 2.99
CA CYS A 131 7.00 14.96 2.15
C CYS A 131 6.43 15.67 0.91
N ALA A 132 6.98 16.84 0.54
CA ALA A 132 6.45 17.68 -0.53
C ALA A 132 7.23 17.57 -1.85
N SER A 133 8.52 17.27 -1.81
CA SER A 133 9.39 17.23 -2.99
C SER A 133 10.04 15.87 -3.20
N GLY A 134 10.01 15.35 -4.44
CA GLY A 134 10.78 14.19 -4.87
C GLY A 134 12.13 14.59 -5.47
N GLY A 135 13.16 13.80 -5.18
CA GLY A 135 14.56 14.05 -5.51
C GLY A 135 15.00 13.69 -6.93
N GLY A 136 14.06 13.62 -7.88
CA GLY A 136 14.35 13.16 -9.24
C GLY A 136 14.44 11.64 -9.40
N GLY A 137 14.35 10.86 -8.32
CA GLY A 137 14.23 9.40 -8.36
C GLY A 137 12.78 8.92 -8.20
N GLY A 138 12.59 7.61 -8.29
CA GLY A 138 11.29 6.96 -8.06
C GLY A 138 11.13 5.70 -8.90
N ASN A 139 9.93 5.13 -8.87
CA ASN A 139 9.53 4.02 -9.71
C ASN A 139 8.71 4.52 -10.91
N SER A 140 9.22 4.29 -12.12
CA SER A 140 8.62 4.77 -13.37
C SER A 140 7.44 3.87 -13.81
N VAL A 141 6.66 4.35 -14.77
CA VAL A 141 5.58 3.57 -15.38
C VAL A 141 6.11 2.25 -15.95
N ALA A 142 5.34 1.17 -15.80
CA ALA A 142 5.66 -0.17 -16.30
C ALA A 142 6.93 -0.83 -15.73
N GLU A 143 7.57 -0.21 -14.73
CA GLU A 143 8.59 -0.89 -13.94
C GLU A 143 7.95 -1.90 -12.98
N SER A 144 8.65 -3.01 -12.75
CA SER A 144 8.33 -3.96 -11.68
C SER A 144 8.44 -3.29 -10.30
N PHE A 145 7.99 -4.01 -9.27
CA PHE A 145 8.17 -3.59 -7.88
C PHE A 145 9.62 -3.20 -7.59
N VAL A 146 9.81 -2.02 -7.00
CA VAL A 146 11.07 -1.62 -6.36
C VAL A 146 10.93 -1.72 -4.85
N GLY A 147 11.94 -2.25 -4.17
CA GLY A 147 11.85 -2.56 -2.75
C GLY A 147 13.01 -2.06 -1.92
N GLY A 148 12.84 -2.22 -0.61
CA GLY A 148 13.84 -1.92 0.40
C GLY A 148 13.30 -2.26 1.78
N THR A 149 13.96 -1.74 2.80
CA THR A 149 13.49 -1.82 4.18
C THR A 149 13.34 -0.45 4.78
N PHE A 150 12.38 -0.29 5.68
CA PHE A 150 12.36 0.86 6.58
C PHE A 150 12.25 0.41 8.03
N ARG A 151 12.70 1.27 8.93
CA ARG A 151 12.64 1.05 10.37
C ARG A 151 11.98 2.26 11.03
N LEU A 152 11.03 1.99 11.90
CA LEU A 152 10.41 2.95 12.79
C LEU A 152 10.96 2.72 14.20
N THR A 153 11.44 3.78 14.85
CA THR A 153 11.98 3.71 16.22
C THR A 153 11.16 4.59 17.14
N PHE A 154 10.61 4.01 18.20
CA PHE A 154 9.81 4.71 19.20
C PHE A 154 10.63 5.06 20.46
N ALA A 155 10.17 6.03 21.23
CA ALA A 155 10.84 6.48 22.47
C ALA A 155 10.96 5.37 23.51
N THR A 156 9.88 4.60 23.64
CA THR A 156 9.73 3.49 24.57
C THR A 156 9.24 2.25 23.83
N SER A 157 9.21 1.11 24.52
CA SER A 157 8.73 -0.15 23.95
C SER A 157 7.23 -0.05 23.65
N VAL A 158 6.82 -0.49 22.46
CA VAL A 158 5.41 -0.56 22.04
C VAL A 158 5.05 -2.01 21.71
N GLN A 159 3.78 -2.37 21.89
CA GLN A 159 3.25 -3.71 21.61
C GLN A 159 2.55 -3.82 20.28
N LYS A 160 2.05 -2.70 19.77
CA LYS A 160 1.47 -2.61 18.44
C LYS A 160 1.83 -1.30 17.78
N VAL A 161 1.91 -1.36 16.47
CA VAL A 161 2.08 -0.20 15.59
C VAL A 161 0.88 -0.17 14.65
N MET A 162 0.22 0.98 14.56
CA MET A 162 -0.84 1.22 13.58
C MET A 162 -0.29 2.15 12.50
N LEU A 163 -0.46 1.77 11.24
CA LEU A 163 -0.14 2.60 10.08
C LEU A 163 -1.45 3.04 9.45
N ASP A 164 -1.64 4.33 9.20
CA ASP A 164 -2.87 4.86 8.63
C ASP A 164 -2.59 6.00 7.63
N ASN A 165 -3.63 6.54 6.98
CA ASN A 165 -3.52 7.71 6.10
C ASN A 165 -2.42 7.55 5.05
N PHE A 166 -2.38 6.36 4.44
CA PHE A 166 -1.37 6.03 3.44
C PHE A 166 -1.42 6.98 2.25
N PHE A 167 -0.25 7.33 1.75
CA PHE A 167 -0.09 8.20 0.60
C PHE A 167 1.09 7.81 -0.28
N VAL A 168 1.01 8.20 -1.56
CA VAL A 168 2.14 8.27 -2.48
C VAL A 168 2.21 9.62 -3.19
N ARG A 169 3.41 10.06 -3.60
CA ARG A 169 3.56 11.22 -4.47
C ARG A 169 3.92 10.80 -5.88
N TYR A 170 3.14 11.31 -6.83
CA TYR A 170 3.42 11.19 -8.25
C TYR A 170 4.17 12.44 -8.74
N GLN A 171 5.16 12.23 -9.60
CA GLN A 171 5.90 13.29 -10.27
C GLN A 171 6.05 13.02 -11.75
N SER A 172 6.29 14.09 -12.52
CA SER A 172 6.47 14.03 -13.97
C SER A 172 5.30 13.34 -14.67
N VAL A 173 4.08 13.62 -14.20
CA VAL A 173 2.85 13.04 -14.73
C VAL A 173 2.54 13.69 -16.08
N ASN A 174 2.51 12.87 -17.13
CA ASN A 174 2.20 13.28 -18.50
C ASN A 174 0.98 12.53 -19.03
N SER A 175 0.17 13.22 -19.81
CA SER A 175 -0.91 12.69 -20.63
C SER A 175 -1.17 13.66 -21.80
N ASN A 176 -2.23 13.47 -22.57
CA ASN A 176 -2.63 14.45 -23.61
C ASN A 176 -2.99 15.83 -23.04
N VAL A 177 -3.26 15.94 -21.73
CA VAL A 177 -3.68 17.19 -21.06
C VAL A 177 -2.78 17.57 -19.88
N LEU A 178 -1.79 16.75 -19.54
CA LEU A 178 -0.83 16.99 -18.46
C LEU A 178 0.59 16.98 -19.02
N ASN A 179 1.42 17.94 -18.60
CA ASN A 179 2.82 18.03 -18.99
C ASN A 179 3.70 18.32 -17.76
N GLY A 180 4.32 17.26 -17.22
CA GLY A 180 5.22 17.34 -16.08
C GLY A 180 4.52 17.58 -14.74
N ALA A 181 3.23 17.24 -14.64
CA ALA A 181 2.43 17.55 -13.45
C ALA A 181 2.89 16.75 -12.21
N SER A 182 2.45 17.22 -11.05
CA SER A 182 2.61 16.51 -9.77
C SER A 182 1.24 16.13 -9.23
N GLY A 183 1.19 14.97 -8.58
CA GLY A 183 -0.04 14.44 -8.01
C GLY A 183 0.20 13.71 -6.70
N VAL A 184 -0.90 13.32 -6.09
CA VAL A 184 -0.92 12.52 -4.86
C VAL A 184 -1.79 11.30 -5.05
N GLY A 185 -1.36 10.16 -4.54
CA GLY A 185 -2.18 8.98 -4.40
C GLY A 185 -2.61 8.87 -2.95
N VAL A 186 -3.92 8.71 -2.73
CA VAL A 186 -4.47 8.36 -1.42
C VAL A 186 -5.02 6.95 -1.49
N ASN A 187 -5.07 6.29 -0.33
CA ASN A 187 -5.58 4.94 -0.23
C ASN A 187 -6.95 4.82 -0.92
N ALA A 188 -7.01 3.94 -1.91
CA ALA A 188 -8.23 3.52 -2.56
C ALA A 188 -8.34 2.04 -2.29
N PHE A 189 -9.45 1.60 -1.68
CA PHE A 189 -9.70 0.19 -1.39
C PHE A 189 -9.57 -0.61 -2.69
N TRP A 190 -8.39 -1.21 -2.91
CA TRP A 190 -8.22 -2.32 -3.81
C TRP A 190 -8.98 -3.46 -3.16
N ALA A 191 -10.26 -3.61 -3.52
CA ALA A 191 -10.87 -4.92 -3.39
C ALA A 191 -10.01 -5.82 -4.30
N PRO A 192 -9.24 -6.81 -3.79
CA PRO A 192 -8.78 -7.86 -4.67
C PRO A 192 -10.03 -8.37 -5.37
N ALA A 193 -9.98 -8.55 -6.70
CA ALA A 193 -11.10 -9.13 -7.42
C ALA A 193 -11.48 -10.42 -6.70
N VAL A 194 -12.55 -10.36 -5.90
CA VAL A 194 -13.19 -11.54 -5.34
C VAL A 194 -13.51 -12.36 -6.58
N PRO A 195 -13.12 -13.65 -6.66
CA PRO A 195 -13.56 -14.49 -7.77
C PRO A 195 -15.06 -14.29 -7.88
N GLU A 196 -15.48 -13.69 -9.00
CA GLU A 196 -16.85 -13.18 -9.13
C GLU A 196 -17.82 -14.31 -8.73
N PRO A 197 -19.01 -14.02 -8.18
CA PRO A 197 -19.97 -15.07 -7.81
C PRO A 197 -20.21 -16.11 -8.91
N ALA A 198 -19.93 -15.76 -10.17
CA ALA A 198 -19.87 -16.67 -11.31
C ALA A 198 -18.87 -17.85 -11.13
N VAL A 199 -17.68 -17.65 -10.55
CA VAL A 199 -16.70 -18.72 -10.31
C VAL A 199 -17.23 -19.74 -9.29
N TRP A 200 -17.89 -19.25 -8.24
CA TRP A 200 -18.56 -20.12 -7.28
C TRP A 200 -19.73 -20.87 -7.90
N ALA A 201 -20.55 -20.17 -8.70
CA ALA A 201 -21.65 -20.78 -9.44
C ALA A 201 -21.14 -21.85 -10.42
N GLN A 202 -20.01 -21.61 -11.09
CA GLN A 202 -19.39 -22.58 -12.00
C GLN A 202 -18.82 -23.80 -11.27
N LEU A 203 -18.20 -23.62 -10.10
CA LEU A 203 -17.74 -24.75 -9.27
C LEU A 203 -18.91 -25.58 -8.74
N ILE A 204 -19.94 -24.92 -8.19
CA ILE A 204 -21.14 -25.60 -7.69
C ILE A 204 -21.85 -26.34 -8.83
N THR A 205 -21.97 -25.71 -10.00
CA THR A 205 -22.58 -26.33 -11.19
C THR A 205 -21.73 -27.50 -11.69
N GLY A 206 -20.41 -27.35 -11.76
CA GLY A 206 -19.48 -28.40 -12.19
C GLY A 206 -19.53 -29.61 -11.27
N PHE A 207 -19.37 -29.42 -9.96
CA PHE A 207 -19.44 -30.52 -8.99
C PHE A 207 -20.85 -31.11 -8.89
N GLY A 208 -21.90 -30.30 -9.02
CA GLY A 208 -23.28 -30.77 -9.02
C GLY A 208 -23.60 -31.69 -10.20
N LEU A 209 -23.16 -31.34 -11.41
CA LEU A 209 -23.34 -32.15 -12.61
C LEU A 209 -22.54 -33.46 -12.55
N LEU A 210 -21.30 -33.42 -12.07
CA LEU A 210 -20.49 -34.62 -11.85
C LEU A 210 -21.11 -35.55 -10.79
N GLY A 211 -21.68 -34.99 -9.71
CA GLY A 211 -22.39 -35.78 -8.71
C GLY A 211 -23.65 -36.46 -9.27
N LEU A 212 -24.43 -35.73 -10.08
CA LEU A 212 -25.63 -36.26 -10.72
C LEU A 212 -25.30 -37.36 -11.74
N SER A 213 -24.24 -37.20 -12.55
CA SER A 213 -23.85 -38.22 -13.52
C SER A 213 -23.42 -39.52 -12.83
N LEU A 214 -22.59 -39.45 -11.78
CA LEU A 214 -22.16 -40.63 -11.02
C LEU A 214 -23.33 -41.33 -10.31
N ARG A 215 -24.32 -40.57 -9.80
CA ARG A 215 -25.52 -41.14 -9.18
C ARG A 215 -26.38 -41.90 -10.19
N ARG A 216 -26.51 -41.38 -11.43
CA ARG A 216 -27.24 -42.06 -12.51
C ARG A 216 -26.56 -43.37 -12.93
N HIS A 217 -25.23 -43.40 -13.01
CA HIS A 217 -24.50 -44.63 -13.34
C HIS A 217 -24.68 -45.73 -12.28
N ARG A 218 -24.68 -45.39 -10.99
CA ARG A 218 -24.94 -46.38 -9.92
C ARG A 218 -26.37 -46.90 -9.93
N ALA A 219 -27.37 -46.05 -10.16
CA ALA A 219 -28.76 -46.46 -10.23
C ALA A 219 -29.02 -47.41 -11.43
N ALA A 220 -28.43 -47.12 -12.59
CA ALA A 220 -28.54 -47.97 -13.77
C ALA A 220 -27.82 -49.32 -13.59
N ALA A 221 -26.66 -49.35 -12.94
CA ALA A 221 -25.94 -50.58 -12.64
C ALA A 221 -26.67 -51.48 -11.60
N MET A 222 -27.45 -50.89 -10.71
CA MET A 222 -28.23 -51.62 -9.69
C MET A 222 -29.56 -52.18 -10.23
N ALA A 223 -30.11 -51.62 -11.30
CA ALA A 223 -31.37 -52.06 -11.92
C ALA A 223 -31.21 -53.27 -12.89
N ILE A 224 -29.98 -53.75 -13.11
CA ILE A 224 -29.65 -54.89 -13.99
C ILE A 224 -29.27 -56.15 -13.16
N ARG A 225 -29.50 -56.14 -11.84
CA ARG A 225 -29.46 -57.33 -10.97
C ARG A 225 -30.85 -57.73 -10.55
#